data_AF-A0A010QC19-F1
#
_entry.id   AF-A0A010QC19-F1
#
_cell.length_a   1.000
_cell.length_b   1.000
_cell.length_c   1.000
_cell.angle_alpha   90.00
_cell.angle_beta   90.00
_cell.angle_gamma   90.00
#
_symmetry.space_group_name_H-M   'P 1'
#
loop_
_entity.id
_entity.type
_entity.pdbx_description
1 polymer ?
#
loop_
_entity_poly.entity_id
_entity_poly.type
_entity_poly.pdbx_seq_one_letter_code
_entity_poly.pdbx_strand_id
1 'polypeptide(L)'
;MVVGLLTIPREIRDLILDECIFLPDRRPPPNPSVSQDRKRREYKGKGFFDGHDIWVEKKVRSPPSGSPNTNIFLVNRQIHAEAKALLSTRGTHCRLDVMYVKECGLWPTWLAVPRATRHADSVRVQFRIFDPPSDVNPDWKNEEQFRGGSGGPPFIVWNFYAMLSGYLQYGPTAFSSIVADPAKFTIKNLVLDVLPPPPGQKHDRLVSGGAPRPPAHDMFERFTTMVMDAEKRESRGITWPRPPQGKDHLIPAEKLAFFMCCQIGGLLSMYRDWADFGAALYEGIGTIQIRVNGELRRHFDLDEMLARLPIQPIAAWNEKEQQKRQKRFDDWKAQAITTRQSWKK
;
A
#
# COMPACT_ATOMS: atom_id res chain seq x y z
N MET A 1 -47.71 0.36 24.81
CA MET A 1 -47.14 -0.06 23.51
C MET A 1 -45.65 -0.25 23.69
N VAL A 2 -45.11 -1.41 23.35
CA VAL A 2 -43.65 -1.64 23.41
C VAL A 2 -43.06 -1.03 22.15
N VAL A 3 -42.38 0.11 22.31
CA VAL A 3 -41.60 0.73 21.23
C VAL A 3 -40.31 -0.06 21.10
N GLY A 4 -40.10 -0.70 19.95
CA GLY A 4 -38.90 -1.50 19.68
C GLY A 4 -38.20 -1.03 18.41
N LEU A 5 -36.92 -1.36 18.26
CA LEU A 5 -36.15 -0.99 17.05
C LEU A 5 -36.79 -1.52 15.76
N LEU A 6 -37.50 -2.64 15.80
CA LEU A 6 -38.16 -3.22 14.62
C LEU A 6 -39.51 -2.58 14.28
N THR A 7 -40.08 -1.81 15.20
CA THR A 7 -41.39 -1.15 15.02
C THR A 7 -41.28 0.25 14.43
N ILE A 8 -40.07 0.83 14.37
CA ILE A 8 -39.82 2.12 13.70
C ILE A 8 -39.71 1.93 12.17
N PRO A 9 -39.97 2.97 11.35
CA PRO A 9 -39.89 2.89 9.88
C PRO A 9 -38.52 2.43 9.37
N ARG A 10 -38.50 1.82 8.17
CA ARG A 10 -37.30 1.25 7.55
C ARG A 10 -36.22 2.29 7.33
N GLU A 11 -36.63 3.49 6.92
CA GLU A 11 -35.75 4.62 6.63
C GLU A 11 -34.97 5.04 7.88
N ILE A 12 -35.64 5.06 9.03
CA ILE A 12 -35.00 5.39 10.31
C ILE A 12 -34.08 4.24 10.77
N ARG A 13 -34.48 2.98 10.56
CA ARG A 13 -33.58 1.85 10.82
C ARG A 13 -32.34 1.89 9.94
N ASP A 14 -32.46 2.27 8.68
CA ASP A 14 -31.31 2.39 7.78
C ASP A 14 -30.35 3.49 8.24
N LEU A 15 -30.86 4.64 8.69
CA LEU A 15 -30.01 5.69 9.29
C LEU A 15 -29.27 5.19 10.55
N ILE A 16 -29.97 4.46 11.43
CA ILE A 16 -29.35 3.88 12.64
C ILE A 16 -28.30 2.83 12.27
N LEU A 17 -28.64 1.94 11.33
CA LEU A 17 -27.74 0.88 10.89
C LEU A 17 -26.52 1.46 10.18
N ASP A 18 -26.67 2.56 9.44
CA ASP A 18 -25.56 3.26 8.82
C ASP A 18 -24.52 3.70 9.87
N GLU A 19 -24.98 4.38 10.92
CA GLU A 19 -24.13 4.82 12.03
C GLU A 19 -23.54 3.64 12.84
N CYS A 20 -24.29 2.55 12.98
CA CYS A 20 -23.85 1.37 13.75
C CYS A 20 -22.88 0.47 12.99
N ILE A 21 -23.02 0.39 11.66
CA ILE A 21 -22.20 -0.45 10.78
C ILE A 21 -20.93 0.31 10.39
N PHE A 22 -21.07 1.57 9.96
CA PHE A 22 -19.97 2.41 9.52
C PHE A 22 -19.52 3.33 10.64
N LEU A 23 -18.95 2.71 11.69
CA LEU A 23 -18.36 3.45 12.78
C LEU A 23 -17.34 4.46 12.24
N PRO A 24 -17.24 5.66 12.86
CA PRO A 24 -16.30 6.68 12.41
C PRO A 24 -14.87 6.13 12.42
N ASP A 25 -14.08 6.60 11.44
CA ASP A 25 -12.67 6.23 11.33
C ASP A 25 -11.94 6.49 12.64
N ARG A 26 -11.03 5.57 13.01
CA ARG A 26 -10.09 5.80 14.10
C ARG A 26 -9.31 7.07 13.77
N ARG A 27 -9.11 7.93 14.78
CA ARG A 27 -8.17 9.04 14.64
C ARG A 27 -6.75 8.49 14.48
N PRO A 28 -5.98 8.95 13.48
CA PRO A 28 -4.60 8.52 13.33
C PRO A 28 -3.78 8.90 14.58
N PRO A 29 -2.82 8.07 15.01
CA PRO A 29 -1.95 8.41 16.13
C PRO A 29 -1.26 9.76 15.89
N PRO A 30 -1.30 10.73 16.82
CA PRO A 30 -0.78 12.07 16.57
C PRO A 30 0.72 12.08 16.23
N ASN A 31 1.51 11.21 16.87
CA ASN A 31 2.95 11.11 16.66
C ASN A 31 3.47 9.70 17.05
N PRO A 32 4.74 9.38 16.77
CA PRO A 32 5.36 8.13 17.18
C PRO A 32 5.41 7.90 18.70
N SER A 33 5.57 8.96 19.51
CA SER A 33 5.73 8.84 20.98
C SER A 33 4.55 8.14 21.65
N VAL A 34 3.32 8.38 21.18
CA VAL A 34 2.11 7.74 21.74
C VAL A 34 1.85 6.33 21.18
N SER A 35 2.72 5.84 20.30
CA SER A 35 2.51 4.64 19.48
C SER A 35 3.65 3.63 19.65
N GLN A 36 4.39 3.70 20.76
CA GLN A 36 5.55 2.83 21.02
C GLN A 36 5.17 1.42 21.53
N ASP A 37 3.90 1.14 21.81
CA ASP A 37 3.45 -0.22 22.18
C ASP A 37 3.26 -1.11 20.92
N ARG A 38 4.35 -1.31 20.19
CA ARG A 38 4.41 -2.07 18.93
C ARG A 38 5.36 -3.25 19.02
N LYS A 39 5.13 -4.24 18.17
CA LYS A 39 6.00 -5.40 17.96
C LYS A 39 6.42 -5.42 16.50
N ARG A 40 7.63 -5.93 16.25
CA ARG A 40 8.04 -6.29 14.89
C ARG A 40 7.04 -7.28 14.31
N ARG A 41 6.66 -7.06 13.06
CA ARG A 41 5.84 -8.01 12.30
C ARG A 41 6.60 -9.33 12.13
N GLU A 42 5.92 -10.44 12.40
CA GLU A 42 6.46 -11.80 12.22
C GLU A 42 5.54 -12.57 11.26
N TYR A 43 6.10 -13.17 10.21
CA TYR A 43 5.37 -14.13 9.40
C TYR A 43 5.58 -15.54 9.95
N LYS A 44 4.55 -16.40 9.82
CA LYS A 44 4.66 -17.82 10.18
C LYS A 44 5.44 -18.66 9.14
N GLY A 45 6.16 -18.03 8.21
CA GLY A 45 6.89 -18.69 7.11
C GLY A 45 8.34 -18.26 7.03
N LYS A 46 9.21 -19.12 6.47
CA LYS A 46 10.66 -18.88 6.26
C LYS A 46 10.93 -18.05 4.99
N GLY A 47 10.23 -16.92 4.82
CA GLY A 47 10.44 -16.03 3.69
C GLY A 47 11.63 -15.09 3.92
N PHE A 48 12.48 -14.90 2.91
CA PHE A 48 13.63 -13.98 2.99
C PHE A 48 13.23 -12.49 2.95
N PHE A 49 11.94 -12.17 2.77
CA PHE A 49 11.45 -10.84 2.39
C PHE A 49 10.40 -10.28 3.38
N ASP A 50 10.56 -10.58 4.66
CA ASP A 50 9.52 -10.36 5.68
C ASP A 50 9.34 -8.90 6.12
N GLY A 51 10.05 -7.95 5.50
CA GLY A 51 9.97 -6.52 5.82
C GLY A 51 10.52 -6.24 7.21
N HIS A 52 11.84 -6.08 7.29
CA HIS A 52 12.57 -6.05 8.55
C HIS A 52 12.14 -4.92 9.52
N ASP A 53 11.67 -3.78 9.02
CA ASP A 53 11.35 -2.62 9.87
C ASP A 53 9.86 -2.24 9.77
N ILE A 54 8.98 -3.23 9.91
CA ILE A 54 7.52 -3.02 9.99
C ILE A 54 7.06 -3.28 11.43
N TRP A 55 6.54 -2.23 12.09
CA TRP A 55 6.15 -2.26 13.51
C TRP A 55 4.62 -2.16 13.67
N VAL A 56 4.01 -3.27 14.07
CA VAL A 56 2.55 -3.43 14.22
C VAL A 56 2.11 -3.31 15.67
N GLU A 57 0.86 -2.92 15.94
CA GLU A 57 0.34 -2.77 17.30
C GLU A 57 0.34 -4.12 18.05
N LYS A 58 0.89 -4.18 19.28
CA LYS A 58 1.02 -5.42 20.09
C LYS A 58 -0.33 -6.00 20.49
N LYS A 59 -1.25 -5.13 20.88
CA LYS A 59 -2.62 -5.49 21.23
C LYS A 59 -3.50 -4.86 20.18
N VAL A 60 -4.17 -5.68 19.38
CA VAL A 60 -5.34 -5.25 18.61
C VAL A 60 -6.45 -5.02 19.65
N ARG A 61 -6.37 -3.92 20.40
CA ARG A 61 -7.41 -3.50 21.34
C ARG A 61 -8.62 -3.16 20.48
N SER A 62 -9.51 -4.14 20.36
CA SER A 62 -10.70 -4.11 19.50
C SER A 62 -10.35 -4.25 18.02
N PRO A 63 -11.24 -4.87 17.20
CA PRO A 63 -11.04 -4.88 15.75
C PRO A 63 -10.81 -3.44 15.28
N PRO A 64 -9.96 -3.22 14.27
CA PRO A 64 -9.60 -1.88 13.82
C PRO A 64 -10.89 -1.08 13.61
N SER A 65 -11.01 0.08 14.27
CA SER A 65 -12.21 0.91 14.23
C SER A 65 -12.65 1.10 12.78
N GLY A 66 -13.95 1.09 12.51
CA GLY A 66 -14.47 0.99 11.15
C GLY A 66 -14.56 -0.45 10.61
N SER A 67 -14.22 -1.50 11.39
CA SER A 67 -14.72 -2.85 11.12
C SER A 67 -16.22 -2.90 11.32
N PRO A 68 -16.99 -3.53 10.42
CA PRO A 68 -18.44 -3.52 10.53
C PRO A 68 -18.73 -4.20 11.86
N ASN A 69 -19.54 -3.56 12.70
CA ASN A 69 -19.86 -4.10 14.01
C ASN A 69 -20.47 -5.49 13.82
N THR A 70 -19.67 -6.56 13.91
CA THR A 70 -20.12 -7.90 13.51
C THR A 70 -21.26 -8.38 14.39
N ASN A 71 -21.36 -7.82 15.60
CA ASN A 71 -22.45 -8.05 16.52
C ASN A 71 -23.81 -7.65 15.93
N ILE A 72 -23.87 -6.65 15.02
CA ILE A 72 -25.12 -6.24 14.36
C ILE A 72 -25.71 -7.37 13.51
N PHE A 73 -24.85 -8.19 12.87
CA PHE A 73 -25.28 -9.35 12.09
C PHE A 73 -25.79 -10.50 12.97
N LEU A 74 -25.57 -10.42 14.28
CA LEU A 74 -25.94 -11.44 15.25
C LEU A 74 -27.21 -11.07 16.05
N VAL A 75 -27.73 -9.84 15.92
CA VAL A 75 -28.89 -9.37 16.70
C VAL A 75 -30.18 -10.09 16.32
N ASN A 76 -30.58 -10.04 15.04
CA ASN A 76 -31.67 -10.85 14.50
C ASN A 76 -31.58 -10.98 12.96
N ARG A 77 -32.45 -11.82 12.37
CA ARG A 77 -32.46 -12.07 10.91
C ARG A 77 -32.83 -10.84 10.07
N GLN A 78 -33.72 -9.99 10.57
CA GLN A 78 -34.16 -8.80 9.84
C GLN A 78 -33.02 -7.76 9.77
N ILE A 79 -32.48 -7.36 10.92
CA ILE A 79 -31.31 -6.49 11.04
C ILE A 79 -30.11 -7.06 10.30
N HIS A 80 -29.91 -8.38 10.32
CA HIS A 80 -28.87 -9.03 9.50
C HIS A 80 -29.06 -8.75 8.00
N ALA A 81 -30.26 -8.99 7.46
CA ALA A 81 -30.54 -8.78 6.04
C ALA A 81 -30.45 -7.29 5.66
N GLU A 82 -31.00 -6.43 6.50
CA GLU A 82 -30.97 -4.97 6.37
C GLU A 82 -29.54 -4.42 6.39
N ALA A 83 -28.72 -4.86 7.35
CA ALA A 83 -27.30 -4.51 7.46
C ALA A 83 -26.48 -5.03 6.26
N LYS A 84 -26.78 -6.24 5.79
CA LYS A 84 -26.09 -6.83 4.64
C LYS A 84 -26.42 -6.08 3.34
N ALA A 85 -27.67 -5.66 3.17
CA ALA A 85 -28.09 -4.81 2.06
C ALA A 85 -27.36 -3.45 2.12
N LEU A 86 -27.31 -2.80 3.28
CA LEU A 86 -26.63 -1.52 3.45
C LEU A 86 -25.10 -1.63 3.24
N LEU A 87 -24.48 -2.72 3.67
CA LEU A 87 -23.07 -2.98 3.36
C LEU A 87 -22.81 -3.10 1.86
N SER A 88 -23.73 -3.71 1.11
CA SER A 88 -23.57 -3.91 -0.33
C SER A 88 -23.65 -2.61 -1.13
N THR A 89 -24.32 -1.57 -0.60
CA THR A 89 -24.48 -0.29 -1.29
C THR A 89 -23.27 0.65 -1.13
N ARG A 90 -22.54 0.58 -0.01
CA ARG A 90 -21.38 1.47 0.27
C ARG A 90 -20.03 0.97 -0.24
N GLY A 91 -19.94 -0.30 -0.67
CA GLY A 91 -18.67 -0.90 -1.08
C GLY A 91 -17.69 -1.12 0.10
N THR A 92 -16.50 -1.62 -0.22
CA THR A 92 -15.45 -1.93 0.75
C THR A 92 -14.28 -0.96 0.62
N HIS A 93 -14.25 0.05 1.51
CA HIS A 93 -13.22 1.10 1.52
C HIS A 93 -12.34 1.01 2.76
N CYS A 94 -11.12 0.49 2.61
CA CYS A 94 -10.16 0.39 3.72
C CYS A 94 -9.30 1.65 3.82
N ARG A 95 -8.98 2.05 5.06
CA ARG A 95 -8.08 3.17 5.34
C ARG A 95 -6.96 2.73 6.27
N LEU A 96 -5.73 2.92 5.81
CA LEU A 96 -4.51 2.61 6.54
C LEU A 96 -3.70 3.90 6.73
N ASP A 97 -3.29 4.19 7.96
CA ASP A 97 -2.27 5.19 8.24
C ASP A 97 -0.92 4.50 8.41
N VAL A 98 0.13 5.06 7.83
CA VAL A 98 1.48 4.55 7.92
C VAL A 98 2.39 5.68 8.32
N MET A 99 2.89 5.64 9.55
CA MET A 99 3.96 6.53 9.95
C MET A 99 5.27 5.97 9.40
N TYR A 100 5.92 6.71 8.50
CA TYR A 100 7.31 6.52 8.19
C TYR A 100 8.13 7.27 9.26
N VAL A 101 8.69 6.51 10.20
CA VAL A 101 9.56 7.04 11.25
C VAL A 101 10.99 6.86 10.76
N LYS A 102 11.70 7.97 10.54
CA LYS A 102 13.07 7.93 10.02
C LYS A 102 13.93 6.99 10.85
N GLU A 103 14.70 6.17 10.14
CA GLU A 103 15.63 5.21 10.73
C GLU A 103 14.94 4.18 11.63
N CYS A 104 13.61 4.13 11.70
CA CYS A 104 12.88 3.17 12.53
C CYS A 104 11.91 2.32 11.71
N GLY A 105 11.45 2.84 10.56
CA GLY A 105 10.74 2.07 9.55
C GLY A 105 9.28 2.47 9.40
N LEU A 106 8.42 1.50 9.09
CA LEU A 106 7.01 1.71 8.78
C LEU A 106 6.13 1.24 9.93
N TRP A 107 5.29 2.13 10.45
CA TRP A 107 4.39 1.85 11.57
C TRP A 107 2.94 1.93 11.09
N PRO A 108 2.42 0.84 10.48
CA PRO A 108 1.04 0.80 9.97
C PRO A 108 0.02 0.78 11.11
N THR A 109 -1.10 1.47 10.90
CA THR A 109 -2.25 1.53 11.81
C THR A 109 -3.53 1.58 10.98
N TRP A 110 -4.37 0.55 11.11
CA TRP A 110 -5.67 0.57 10.44
C TRP A 110 -6.57 1.65 11.05
N LEU A 111 -7.11 2.52 10.20
CA LEU A 111 -8.07 3.55 10.58
C LEU A 111 -9.52 3.11 10.32
N ALA A 112 -9.72 2.32 9.27
CA ALA A 112 -11.00 1.75 8.86
C ALA A 112 -10.80 0.45 8.08
N VAL A 113 -11.54 -0.62 8.45
CA VAL A 113 -11.56 -1.89 7.72
C VAL A 113 -13.00 -2.41 7.63
N PRO A 114 -13.85 -1.85 6.78
CA PRO A 114 -15.31 -2.04 6.79
C PRO A 114 -15.79 -3.45 6.51
N ARG A 115 -14.92 -4.38 6.07
CA ARG A 115 -15.24 -5.80 6.01
C ARG A 115 -13.96 -6.63 5.86
N ALA A 116 -13.98 -7.85 6.39
CA ALA A 116 -13.05 -8.90 5.97
C ALA A 116 -13.54 -9.54 4.66
N THR A 117 -13.66 -8.75 3.58
CA THR A 117 -13.84 -9.29 2.22
C THR A 117 -12.49 -9.59 1.61
N ARG A 118 -12.46 -10.58 0.70
CA ARG A 118 -11.29 -10.84 -0.14
C ARG A 118 -11.09 -9.79 -1.24
N HIS A 119 -12.07 -8.92 -1.47
CA HIS A 119 -11.99 -7.84 -2.44
C HIS A 119 -12.28 -6.50 -1.76
N ALA A 120 -11.40 -5.51 -1.98
CA ALA A 120 -11.60 -4.13 -1.54
C ALA A 120 -11.80 -3.21 -2.75
N ASP A 121 -12.88 -2.43 -2.75
CA ASP A 121 -13.16 -1.43 -3.79
C ASP A 121 -12.13 -0.30 -3.77
N SER A 122 -11.70 0.09 -2.57
CA SER A 122 -10.51 0.92 -2.44
C SER A 122 -9.74 0.65 -1.15
N VAL A 123 -8.43 0.83 -1.23
CA VAL A 123 -7.53 0.88 -0.08
C VAL A 123 -6.78 2.20 -0.14
N ARG A 124 -7.06 3.11 0.80
CA ARG A 124 -6.34 4.37 0.94
C ARG A 124 -5.29 4.24 2.03
N VAL A 125 -4.03 4.38 1.64
CA VAL A 125 -2.88 4.38 2.53
C VAL A 125 -2.35 5.80 2.65
N GLN A 126 -2.33 6.33 3.86
CA GLN A 126 -1.81 7.65 4.17
C GLN A 126 -0.43 7.53 4.79
N PHE A 127 0.60 8.06 4.15
CA PHE A 127 1.95 8.10 4.69
C PHE A 127 2.20 9.42 5.39
N ARG A 128 2.70 9.35 6.63
CA ARG A 128 3.12 10.52 7.41
C ARG A 128 4.57 10.37 7.82
N ILE A 129 5.36 11.41 7.62
CA ILE A 129 6.80 11.39 7.87
C ILE A 129 7.07 11.98 9.26
N PHE A 130 7.85 11.26 10.07
CA PHE A 130 8.22 11.68 11.41
C PHE A 130 9.71 11.43 11.68
N ASP A 131 10.28 12.25 12.55
CA ASP A 131 11.55 11.92 13.22
C ASP A 131 11.28 10.91 14.35
N PRO A 132 12.26 10.05 14.68
CA PRO A 132 12.13 9.11 15.78
C PRO A 132 11.98 9.88 17.11
N PRO A 133 11.13 9.40 18.04
CA PRO A 133 11.02 10.00 19.34
C PRO A 133 12.31 9.78 20.15
N SER A 134 12.62 10.68 21.08
CA SER A 134 13.89 10.63 21.84
C SER A 134 14.06 9.37 22.69
N ASP A 135 12.94 8.78 23.09
CA ASP A 135 12.82 7.56 23.90
C ASP A 135 12.53 6.31 23.05
N VAL A 136 12.74 6.36 21.73
CA VAL A 136 12.54 5.19 20.87
C VAL A 136 13.40 4.01 21.32
N ASN A 137 12.82 2.81 21.28
CA ASN A 137 13.58 1.59 21.55
C ASN A 137 14.81 1.51 20.62
N PRO A 138 16.04 1.42 21.17
CA PRO A 138 17.27 1.33 20.37
C PRO A 138 17.26 0.19 19.35
N ASP A 139 16.60 -0.93 19.65
CA ASP A 139 16.50 -2.10 18.76
C ASP A 139 15.73 -1.80 17.46
N TRP A 140 15.00 -0.67 17.42
CA TRP A 140 14.21 -0.28 16.26
C TRP A 140 15.01 0.54 15.27
N LYS A 141 16.18 1.06 15.68
CA LYS A 141 17.00 1.93 14.85
C LYS A 141 17.73 1.14 13.77
N ASN A 142 17.57 1.60 12.54
CA ASN A 142 18.21 1.15 11.32
C ASN A 142 18.52 2.38 10.45
N GLU A 143 19.74 2.91 10.59
CA GLU A 143 20.23 4.05 9.80
C GLU A 143 20.45 3.68 8.32
N GLU A 144 20.47 2.38 8.00
CA GLU A 144 20.77 1.86 6.67
C GLU A 144 19.52 1.61 5.81
N GLN A 145 18.34 2.12 6.21
CA GLN A 145 17.07 1.90 5.50
C GLN A 145 17.11 2.21 4.00
N PHE A 146 17.85 3.25 3.61
CA PHE A 146 18.02 3.65 2.21
C PHE A 146 19.33 3.16 1.58
N ARG A 147 20.16 2.39 2.28
CA ARG A 147 21.31 1.71 1.69
C ARG A 147 20.86 0.43 0.98
N GLY A 148 21.38 0.23 -0.23
CA GLY A 148 21.27 -1.03 -0.97
C GLY A 148 22.48 -1.92 -0.68
N GLY A 149 22.26 -3.24 -0.70
CA GLY A 149 23.32 -4.26 -0.55
C GLY A 149 23.98 -4.64 -1.88
N SER A 150 24.52 -5.86 -1.95
CA SER A 150 25.26 -6.45 -3.09
C SER A 150 24.42 -6.72 -4.35
N GLY A 151 23.74 -5.70 -4.88
CA GLY A 151 22.91 -5.77 -6.09
C GLY A 151 21.39 -5.76 -5.87
N GLY A 152 20.93 -5.73 -4.61
CA GLY A 152 19.50 -5.62 -4.24
C GLY A 152 19.04 -4.17 -4.00
N PRO A 153 17.72 -3.89 -4.06
CA PRO A 153 17.21 -2.56 -3.76
C PRO A 153 17.42 -2.20 -2.27
N PRO A 154 17.30 -0.91 -1.90
CA PRO A 154 17.38 -0.48 -0.50
C PRO A 154 16.41 -1.24 0.42
N PHE A 155 16.80 -1.45 1.69
CA PHE A 155 15.99 -2.22 2.65
C PHE A 155 14.54 -1.73 2.78
N ILE A 156 14.32 -0.41 2.74
CA ILE A 156 12.98 0.18 2.81
C ILE A 156 12.07 -0.25 1.65
N VAL A 157 12.63 -0.60 0.48
CA VAL A 157 11.86 -1.12 -0.66
C VAL A 157 11.20 -2.44 -0.31
N TRP A 158 11.93 -3.32 0.39
CA TRP A 158 11.39 -4.58 0.88
C TRP A 158 10.27 -4.36 1.89
N ASN A 159 10.36 -3.33 2.74
CA ASN A 159 9.27 -2.98 3.65
C ASN A 159 8.01 -2.55 2.90
N PHE A 160 8.13 -1.66 1.89
CA PHE A 160 6.98 -1.27 1.05
C PHE A 160 6.39 -2.46 0.31
N TYR A 161 7.24 -3.30 -0.30
CA TYR A 161 6.78 -4.50 -1.00
C TYR A 161 6.09 -5.47 -0.04
N ALA A 162 6.67 -5.75 1.13
CA ALA A 162 6.08 -6.65 2.13
C ALA A 162 4.75 -6.13 2.68
N MET A 163 4.50 -4.82 2.68
CA MET A 163 3.19 -4.27 2.99
C MET A 163 2.18 -4.57 1.87
N LEU A 164 2.55 -4.31 0.61
CA LEU A 164 1.69 -4.54 -0.55
C LEU A 164 1.38 -6.04 -0.72
N SER A 165 2.41 -6.86 -0.88
CA SER A 165 2.27 -8.31 -1.04
C SER A 165 1.63 -8.97 0.19
N GLY A 166 1.97 -8.49 1.38
CA GLY A 166 1.36 -8.92 2.63
C GLY A 166 -0.16 -8.73 2.63
N TYR A 167 -0.64 -7.55 2.23
CA TYR A 167 -2.09 -7.33 2.11
C TYR A 167 -2.70 -8.22 1.03
N LEU A 168 -2.08 -8.36 -0.14
CA LEU A 168 -2.62 -9.22 -1.20
C LEU A 168 -2.65 -10.70 -0.81
N GLN A 169 -1.80 -11.14 0.11
CA GLN A 169 -1.79 -12.53 0.56
C GLN A 169 -2.70 -12.78 1.76
N TYR A 170 -2.73 -11.85 2.73
CA TYR A 170 -3.33 -12.04 4.05
C TYR A 170 -4.42 -11.01 4.40
N GLY A 171 -4.65 -10.04 3.54
CA GLY A 171 -5.66 -8.99 3.70
C GLY A 171 -5.37 -8.07 4.88
N PRO A 172 -6.41 -7.58 5.57
CA PRO A 172 -6.24 -6.70 6.73
C PRO A 172 -5.38 -7.30 7.86
N THR A 173 -5.36 -8.63 7.99
CA THR A 173 -4.58 -9.32 9.02
C THR A 173 -3.07 -9.26 8.77
N ALA A 174 -2.64 -8.85 7.57
CA ALA A 174 -1.24 -8.64 7.23
C ALA A 174 -0.53 -7.75 8.27
N PHE A 175 -1.20 -6.73 8.80
CA PHE A 175 -0.63 -5.78 9.76
C PHE A 175 -1.01 -6.06 11.21
N SER A 176 -1.33 -7.32 11.52
CA SER A 176 -1.54 -7.78 12.88
C SER A 176 -0.30 -8.50 13.41
N SER A 177 -0.23 -8.67 14.73
CA SER A 177 0.85 -9.43 15.37
C SER A 177 0.82 -10.94 15.05
N ILE A 178 -0.32 -11.46 14.57
CA ILE A 178 -0.50 -12.86 14.18
C ILE A 178 -1.19 -12.89 12.81
N VAL A 179 -0.41 -13.13 11.76
CA VAL A 179 -0.93 -13.20 10.40
C VAL A 179 -1.78 -14.46 10.23
N ALA A 180 -2.98 -14.31 9.63
CA ALA A 180 -3.87 -15.42 9.30
C ALA A 180 -3.35 -16.24 8.11
N ASP A 181 -4.02 -17.35 7.78
CA ASP A 181 -3.63 -18.16 6.62
C ASP A 181 -3.81 -17.39 5.30
N PRO A 182 -2.97 -17.65 4.27
CA PRO A 182 -3.09 -17.00 2.97
C PRO A 182 -4.48 -17.20 2.34
N ALA A 183 -5.12 -16.11 1.92
CA ALA A 183 -6.48 -16.17 1.36
C ALA A 183 -6.69 -15.37 0.07
N LYS A 184 -5.61 -14.89 -0.57
CA LYS A 184 -5.58 -14.13 -1.85
C LYS A 184 -6.63 -13.01 -1.91
N PHE A 185 -6.20 -11.82 -1.55
CA PHE A 185 -6.98 -10.60 -1.57
C PHE A 185 -6.72 -9.79 -2.83
N THR A 186 -7.72 -9.04 -3.27
CA THR A 186 -7.63 -8.13 -4.41
C THR A 186 -8.10 -6.72 -4.04
N ILE A 187 -7.56 -5.73 -4.74
CA ILE A 187 -7.86 -4.31 -4.55
C ILE A 187 -8.25 -3.73 -5.90
N LYS A 188 -9.43 -3.12 -6.02
CA LYS A 188 -9.80 -2.41 -7.25
C LYS A 188 -9.00 -1.11 -7.39
N ASN A 189 -8.95 -0.29 -6.35
CA ASN A 189 -8.22 0.99 -6.37
C ASN A 189 -7.30 1.15 -5.15
N LEU A 190 -6.00 1.12 -5.35
CA LEU A 190 -5.01 1.43 -4.33
C LEU A 190 -4.62 2.91 -4.41
N VAL A 191 -4.78 3.65 -3.32
CA VAL A 191 -4.40 5.06 -3.23
C VAL A 191 -3.31 5.21 -2.18
N LEU A 192 -2.12 5.65 -2.58
CA LEU A 192 -0.99 5.96 -1.71
C LEU A 192 -0.86 7.47 -1.63
N ASP A 193 -1.14 8.06 -0.47
CA ASP A 193 -1.18 9.50 -0.26
C ASP A 193 -0.12 9.91 0.77
N VAL A 194 0.89 10.65 0.34
CA VAL A 194 2.00 11.08 1.21
C VAL A 194 1.73 12.50 1.71
N LEU A 195 1.65 12.67 3.02
CA LEU A 195 1.49 13.97 3.65
C LEU A 195 2.83 14.66 3.91
N PRO A 196 2.86 16.00 3.90
CA PRO A 196 3.99 16.74 4.44
C PRO A 196 4.20 16.43 5.92
N PRO A 197 5.44 16.55 6.39
CA PRO A 197 5.72 16.48 7.82
C PRO A 197 5.02 17.62 8.58
N PRO A 198 4.82 17.47 9.90
CA PRO A 198 4.25 18.51 10.74
C PRO A 198 5.00 19.86 10.63
N PRO A 199 4.31 21.00 10.75
CA PRO A 199 4.94 22.31 10.70
C PRO A 199 6.09 22.43 11.70
N GLY A 200 7.24 22.95 11.26
CA GLY A 200 8.42 23.16 12.09
C GLY A 200 9.47 22.04 12.04
N GLN A 201 9.18 20.89 11.43
CA GLN A 201 10.16 19.82 11.22
C GLN A 201 10.72 19.86 9.79
N LYS A 202 12.04 20.06 9.63
CA LYS A 202 12.72 20.02 8.32
C LYS A 202 13.24 18.61 8.06
N HIS A 203 12.60 17.87 7.15
CA HIS A 203 13.03 16.52 6.76
C HIS A 203 13.70 16.51 5.38
N ASP A 204 14.72 17.35 5.20
CA ASP A 204 15.36 17.58 3.90
C ASP A 204 16.14 16.37 3.36
N ARG A 205 16.50 15.41 4.25
CA ARG A 205 17.36 14.25 3.98
C ARG A 205 16.64 12.90 4.06
N LEU A 206 15.45 12.78 3.50
CA LEU A 206 14.75 11.48 3.46
C LEU A 206 15.44 10.43 2.57
N VAL A 207 16.19 10.84 1.55
CA VAL A 207 16.91 9.90 0.67
C VAL A 207 18.29 10.48 0.37
N SER A 208 19.34 9.70 0.60
CA SER A 208 20.73 10.09 0.31
C SER A 208 20.98 10.04 -1.19
N GLY A 209 21.45 11.14 -1.78
CA GLY A 209 22.06 11.17 -3.12
C GLY A 209 21.23 11.84 -4.21
N GLY A 210 21.85 12.79 -4.91
CA GLY A 210 21.37 13.41 -6.13
C GLY A 210 21.65 14.92 -6.19
N ALA A 211 22.54 15.34 -7.09
CA ALA A 211 22.78 16.76 -7.38
C ALA A 211 21.51 17.44 -7.96
N PRO A 212 21.29 18.73 -7.71
CA PRO A 212 20.06 19.42 -8.11
C PRO A 212 20.04 19.92 -9.59
N ARG A 213 18.95 19.64 -10.34
CA ARG A 213 18.30 20.38 -11.51
C ARG A 213 17.66 19.37 -12.50
N PRO A 214 16.56 19.64 -13.27
CA PRO A 214 16.01 20.90 -13.84
C PRO A 214 14.51 21.16 -13.42
N PRO A 215 13.67 22.00 -14.09
CA PRO A 215 12.34 22.42 -13.58
C PRO A 215 11.31 21.29 -13.40
N ALA A 216 10.37 21.55 -12.48
CA ALA A 216 9.43 20.61 -11.86
C ALA A 216 8.37 19.96 -12.77
N HIS A 217 8.15 20.42 -13.99
CA HIS A 217 6.90 20.13 -14.70
C HIS A 217 6.86 18.81 -15.49
N ASP A 218 7.91 17.98 -15.45
CA ASP A 218 7.99 16.83 -16.37
C ASP A 218 8.69 15.58 -15.77
N MET A 219 8.96 15.54 -14.45
CA MET A 219 9.70 14.40 -13.87
C MET A 219 8.84 13.14 -13.73
N PHE A 220 7.57 13.27 -13.33
CA PHE A 220 6.63 12.14 -13.27
C PHE A 220 6.18 11.67 -14.66
N GLU A 221 6.24 12.53 -15.69
CA GLU A 221 5.93 12.16 -17.09
C GLU A 221 7.13 11.49 -17.78
N ARG A 222 8.33 12.08 -17.72
CA ARG A 222 9.61 11.44 -18.15
C ARG A 222 9.86 10.10 -17.48
N PHE A 223 9.35 9.93 -16.26
CA PHE A 223 9.40 8.67 -15.53
C PHE A 223 8.71 7.53 -16.28
N THR A 224 7.63 7.77 -17.05
CA THR A 224 7.00 6.72 -17.89
C THR A 224 8.00 6.11 -18.86
N THR A 225 8.79 6.96 -19.52
CA THR A 225 9.81 6.55 -20.48
C THR A 225 11.00 5.87 -19.80
N MET A 226 11.36 6.27 -18.57
CA MET A 226 12.42 5.65 -17.76
C MET A 226 12.00 4.32 -17.10
N VAL A 227 10.72 4.13 -16.77
CA VAL A 227 10.21 2.89 -16.15
C VAL A 227 10.18 1.74 -17.14
N MET A 228 9.85 2.03 -18.39
CA MET A 228 9.79 1.03 -19.46
C MET A 228 11.18 0.75 -20.08
N ASP A 229 12.21 1.50 -19.66
CA ASP A 229 13.59 1.38 -20.14
C ASP A 229 14.56 1.21 -18.97
N ALA A 230 14.73 -0.05 -18.55
CA ALA A 230 15.51 -0.41 -17.37
C ALA A 230 17.00 -0.04 -17.48
N GLU A 231 17.57 0.01 -18.68
CA GLU A 231 18.96 0.43 -18.92
C GLU A 231 19.14 1.95 -18.72
N LYS A 232 18.15 2.76 -19.12
CA LYS A 232 18.15 4.20 -18.82
C LYS A 232 17.98 4.49 -17.33
N ARG A 233 17.31 3.61 -16.58
CA ARG A 233 17.16 3.72 -15.12
C ARG A 233 18.49 3.53 -14.38
N GLU A 234 19.30 2.55 -14.77
CA GLU A 234 20.60 2.26 -14.15
C GLU A 234 21.66 3.34 -14.48
N SER A 235 21.59 3.97 -15.66
CA SER A 235 22.62 4.89 -16.15
C SER A 235 22.49 6.35 -15.71
N ARG A 236 21.30 6.85 -15.34
CA ARG A 236 21.07 8.31 -15.18
C ARG A 236 21.00 8.85 -13.75
N GLY A 237 21.04 8.00 -12.73
CA GLY A 237 20.88 8.43 -11.34
C GLY A 237 19.47 9.00 -11.05
N ILE A 238 19.10 9.06 -9.77
CA ILE A 238 17.78 9.55 -9.35
C ILE A 238 17.80 11.08 -9.25
N THR A 239 16.97 11.76 -10.04
CA THR A 239 16.77 13.21 -9.94
C THR A 239 15.48 13.50 -9.15
N TRP A 240 15.57 14.32 -8.11
CA TRP A 240 14.43 14.60 -7.22
C TRP A 240 13.51 15.70 -7.79
N PRO A 241 12.17 15.52 -7.74
CA PRO A 241 11.23 16.57 -8.12
C PRO A 241 11.34 17.77 -7.17
N ARG A 242 11.18 18.99 -7.71
CA ARG A 242 11.01 20.21 -6.91
C ARG A 242 9.51 20.52 -6.82
N PRO A 243 8.96 20.84 -5.63
CA PRO A 243 7.61 21.36 -5.56
C PRO A 243 7.51 22.75 -6.21
N PRO A 244 6.30 23.20 -6.57
CA PRO A 244 6.06 24.56 -7.04
C PRO A 244 6.60 25.61 -6.05
N GLN A 245 6.95 26.79 -6.56
CA GLN A 245 7.48 27.89 -5.74
C GLN A 245 6.53 28.22 -4.59
N GLY A 246 7.05 28.30 -3.36
CA GLY A 246 6.27 28.53 -2.14
C GLY A 246 5.71 27.27 -1.45
N LYS A 247 5.95 26.07 -2.01
CA LYS A 247 5.52 24.78 -1.42
C LYS A 247 6.69 23.94 -0.89
N ASP A 248 7.74 24.58 -0.38
CA ASP A 248 8.95 23.87 0.07
C ASP A 248 8.70 22.87 1.22
N HIS A 249 7.66 23.10 2.03
CA HIS A 249 7.23 22.16 3.07
C HIS A 249 6.76 20.79 2.52
N LEU A 250 6.44 20.69 1.22
CA LEU A 250 6.08 19.44 0.55
C LEU A 250 7.29 18.63 0.08
N ILE A 251 8.50 19.20 0.04
CA ILE A 251 9.71 18.52 -0.47
C ILE A 251 9.87 17.10 0.10
N PRO A 252 9.73 16.87 1.41
CA PRO A 252 9.92 15.52 1.96
C PRO A 252 8.86 14.54 1.43
N ALA A 253 7.61 14.98 1.34
CA ALA A 253 6.52 14.17 0.82
C ALA A 253 6.68 13.86 -0.67
N GLU A 254 7.08 14.85 -1.47
CA GLU A 254 7.37 14.68 -2.91
C GLU A 254 8.51 13.69 -3.14
N LYS A 255 9.59 13.76 -2.34
CA LYS A 255 10.70 12.80 -2.43
C LYS A 255 10.25 11.37 -2.12
N LEU A 256 9.48 11.18 -1.04
CA LEU A 256 8.99 9.84 -0.68
C LEU A 256 8.01 9.29 -1.71
N ALA A 257 7.06 10.11 -2.18
CA ALA A 257 6.11 9.72 -3.23
C ALA A 257 6.82 9.36 -4.54
N PHE A 258 7.81 10.15 -4.95
CA PHE A 258 8.62 9.86 -6.13
C PHE A 258 9.42 8.57 -5.96
N PHE A 259 10.04 8.35 -4.79
CA PHE A 259 10.73 7.10 -4.49
C PHE A 259 9.79 5.89 -4.61
N MET A 260 8.61 5.94 -3.99
CA MET A 260 7.61 4.87 -4.10
C MET A 260 7.17 4.64 -5.54
N CYS A 261 6.98 5.72 -6.31
CA CYS A 261 6.69 5.67 -7.73
C CYS A 261 7.79 4.91 -8.51
N CYS A 262 9.07 5.21 -8.25
CA CYS A 262 10.22 4.50 -8.82
C CYS A 262 10.21 2.99 -8.53
N GLN A 263 9.90 2.61 -7.30
CA GLN A 263 9.88 1.19 -6.92
C GLN A 263 8.69 0.45 -7.52
N ILE A 264 7.49 1.03 -7.47
CA ILE A 264 6.29 0.45 -8.07
C ILE A 264 6.45 0.32 -9.59
N GLY A 265 6.97 1.36 -10.26
CA GLY A 265 7.27 1.29 -11.68
C GLY A 265 8.27 0.18 -12.02
N GLY A 266 9.30 -0.02 -11.19
CA GLY A 266 10.27 -1.11 -11.37
C GLY A 266 9.67 -2.51 -11.21
N LEU A 267 8.75 -2.69 -10.26
CA LEU A 267 8.00 -3.95 -10.12
C LEU A 267 7.10 -4.18 -11.34
N LEU A 268 6.40 -3.15 -11.78
CA LEU A 268 5.44 -3.23 -12.89
C LEU A 268 6.12 -3.37 -14.25
N SER A 269 7.40 -3.04 -14.41
CA SER A 269 8.14 -3.27 -15.66
C SER A 269 8.49 -4.75 -15.86
N MET A 270 8.40 -5.58 -14.82
CA MET A 270 8.66 -7.02 -14.87
C MET A 270 10.06 -7.37 -15.41
N TYR A 271 11.03 -6.46 -15.27
CA TYR A 271 12.39 -6.63 -15.81
C TYR A 271 13.26 -7.55 -14.92
N ARG A 272 14.07 -8.41 -15.55
CA ARG A 272 14.98 -9.38 -14.87
C ARG A 272 14.25 -10.19 -13.77
N ASP A 273 14.82 -10.26 -12.58
CA ASP A 273 14.34 -11.04 -11.44
C ASP A 273 13.15 -10.38 -10.71
N TRP A 274 12.65 -9.24 -11.20
CA TRP A 274 11.51 -8.53 -10.60
C TRP A 274 10.16 -9.11 -11.02
N ALA A 275 10.13 -9.97 -12.05
CA ALA A 275 8.90 -10.52 -12.62
C ALA A 275 8.03 -11.26 -11.60
N ASP A 276 8.61 -12.12 -10.76
CA ASP A 276 7.84 -12.85 -9.74
C ASP A 276 7.21 -11.90 -8.68
N PHE A 277 7.86 -10.76 -8.39
CA PHE A 277 7.34 -9.76 -7.45
C PHE A 277 6.27 -8.86 -8.08
N GLY A 278 6.47 -8.46 -9.35
CA GLY A 278 5.51 -7.65 -10.10
C GLY A 278 4.23 -8.42 -10.45
N ALA A 279 4.32 -9.73 -10.65
CA ALA A 279 3.17 -10.59 -10.95
C ALA A 279 2.06 -10.46 -9.89
N ALA A 280 2.43 -10.43 -8.60
CA ALA A 280 1.49 -10.27 -7.51
C ALA A 280 0.66 -8.98 -7.63
N LEU A 281 1.25 -7.89 -8.14
CA LEU A 281 0.55 -6.60 -8.32
C LEU A 281 -0.47 -6.71 -9.47
N TYR A 282 -0.08 -7.28 -10.62
CA TYR A 282 -0.99 -7.50 -11.74
C TYR A 282 -2.13 -8.47 -11.43
N GLU A 283 -1.89 -9.47 -10.59
CA GLU A 283 -2.90 -10.44 -10.16
C GLU A 283 -3.82 -9.91 -9.06
N GLY A 284 -3.38 -8.90 -8.32
CA GLY A 284 -4.03 -8.45 -7.09
C GLY A 284 -4.65 -7.06 -7.13
N ILE A 285 -4.21 -6.18 -8.04
CA ILE A 285 -4.56 -4.75 -7.98
C ILE A 285 -5.15 -4.28 -9.32
N GLY A 286 -6.23 -3.52 -9.30
CA GLY A 286 -6.83 -2.89 -10.47
C GLY A 286 -6.06 -1.65 -10.92
N THR A 287 -6.03 -0.63 -10.06
CA THR A 287 -5.29 0.62 -10.29
C THR A 287 -4.48 1.05 -9.07
N ILE A 288 -3.39 1.79 -9.31
CA ILE A 288 -2.57 2.41 -8.25
C ILE A 288 -2.50 3.91 -8.50
N GLN A 289 -2.78 4.71 -7.46
CA GLN A 289 -2.64 6.15 -7.49
C GLN A 289 -1.62 6.59 -6.44
N ILE A 290 -0.68 7.45 -6.83
CA ILE A 290 0.26 8.09 -5.91
C ILE A 290 -0.10 9.58 -5.84
N ARG A 291 -0.29 10.05 -4.61
CA ARG A 291 -0.71 11.40 -4.28
C ARG A 291 0.24 12.05 -3.29
N VAL A 292 0.35 13.36 -3.35
CA VAL A 292 1.03 14.18 -2.34
C VAL A 292 0.03 15.19 -1.82
N ASN A 293 -0.25 15.13 -0.52
CA ASN A 293 -1.24 15.98 0.13
C ASN A 293 -2.61 15.99 -0.59
N GLY A 294 -3.06 14.81 -1.01
CA GLY A 294 -4.31 14.62 -1.78
C GLY A 294 -4.22 14.91 -3.28
N GLU A 295 -3.20 15.63 -3.76
CA GLU A 295 -3.00 15.97 -5.17
C GLU A 295 -2.42 14.78 -5.95
N LEU A 296 -2.99 14.43 -7.10
CA LEU A 296 -2.53 13.30 -7.91
C LEU A 296 -1.19 13.60 -8.55
N ARG A 297 -0.20 12.71 -8.34
CA ARG A 297 1.12 12.77 -8.96
C ARG A 297 1.30 11.70 -10.04
N ARG A 298 0.78 10.49 -9.78
CA ARG A 298 0.88 9.37 -10.72
C ARG A 298 -0.33 8.46 -10.64
N HIS A 299 -0.70 7.92 -11.80
CA HIS A 299 -1.71 6.88 -11.95
C HIS A 299 -1.10 5.71 -12.73
N PHE A 300 -1.35 4.49 -12.26
CA PHE A 300 -1.03 3.24 -12.94
C PHE A 300 -2.35 2.49 -13.14
N ASP A 301 -2.73 2.29 -14.40
CA ASP A 301 -3.78 1.36 -14.79
C ASP A 301 -3.11 0.02 -15.12
N LEU A 302 -3.38 -1.01 -14.33
CA LEU A 302 -2.67 -2.27 -14.46
C LEU A 302 -3.20 -3.10 -15.64
N ASP A 303 -4.40 -2.82 -16.17
CA ASP A 303 -4.86 -3.43 -17.44
C ASP A 303 -4.06 -2.86 -18.61
N GLU A 304 -3.96 -1.53 -18.68
CA GLU A 304 -3.23 -0.83 -19.73
C GLU A 304 -1.74 -1.20 -19.72
N MET A 305 -1.15 -1.24 -18.52
CA MET A 305 0.26 -1.62 -18.36
C MET A 305 0.51 -3.09 -18.70
N LEU A 306 -0.37 -4.01 -18.27
CA LEU A 306 -0.24 -5.44 -18.60
C LEU A 306 -0.27 -5.65 -20.12
N ALA A 307 -1.17 -4.94 -20.83
CA ALA A 307 -1.24 -5.00 -22.28
C ALA A 307 0.06 -4.52 -22.95
N ARG A 308 0.69 -3.48 -22.39
CA ARG A 308 1.93 -2.88 -22.91
C ARG A 308 3.22 -3.57 -22.48
N LEU A 309 3.17 -4.54 -21.57
CA LEU A 309 4.38 -5.26 -21.14
C LEU A 309 5.12 -5.83 -22.35
N PRO A 310 6.38 -5.42 -22.59
CA PRO A 310 7.13 -5.87 -23.74
C PRO A 310 7.43 -7.36 -23.61
N ILE A 311 7.31 -8.09 -24.73
CA ILE A 311 7.76 -9.48 -24.85
C ILE A 311 9.26 -9.43 -25.16
N GLN A 312 10.05 -8.82 -24.27
CA GLN A 312 11.50 -8.87 -24.43
C GLN A 312 12.00 -10.23 -23.93
N PRO A 313 12.98 -10.84 -24.61
CA PRO A 313 13.54 -12.10 -24.16
C PRO A 313 14.09 -11.96 -22.73
N ILE A 314 13.53 -12.73 -21.79
CA ILE A 314 14.01 -12.71 -20.40
C ILE A 314 15.42 -13.28 -20.37
N ALA A 315 16.39 -12.43 -20.03
CA ALA A 315 17.79 -12.83 -19.96
C ALA A 315 17.98 -14.07 -19.07
N ALA A 316 18.77 -15.03 -19.57
CA ALA A 316 19.17 -16.23 -18.85
C ALA A 316 20.61 -16.60 -19.25
N TRP A 317 21.23 -17.48 -18.46
CA TRP A 317 22.60 -17.91 -18.70
C TRP A 317 22.77 -18.85 -19.91
N ASN A 318 21.67 -19.34 -20.50
CA ASN A 318 21.67 -20.09 -21.76
C ASN A 318 20.32 -19.98 -22.49
N GLU A 319 20.30 -20.32 -23.78
CA GLU A 319 19.13 -20.21 -24.66
C GLU A 319 17.94 -21.08 -24.20
N LYS A 320 18.20 -22.30 -23.70
CA LYS A 320 17.15 -23.22 -23.24
C LYS A 320 16.39 -22.67 -22.02
N GLU A 321 17.11 -22.10 -21.05
CA GLU A 321 16.52 -21.46 -19.87
C GLU A 321 15.84 -20.14 -20.23
N GLN A 322 16.38 -19.39 -21.20
CA GLN A 322 15.73 -18.20 -21.74
C GLN A 322 14.37 -18.53 -22.36
N GLN A 323 14.30 -19.55 -23.23
CA GLN A 323 13.05 -20.01 -23.82
C GLN A 323 12.04 -20.49 -22.75
N LYS A 324 12.52 -21.21 -21.74
CA LYS A 324 11.68 -21.69 -20.62
C LYS A 324 11.12 -20.53 -19.78
N ARG A 325 11.94 -19.54 -19.44
CA ARG A 325 11.53 -18.33 -18.72
C ARG A 325 10.53 -17.52 -19.54
N GLN A 326 10.81 -17.36 -20.84
CA GLN A 326 9.92 -16.66 -21.76
C GLN A 326 8.55 -17.33 -21.83
N LYS A 327 8.52 -18.65 -22.06
CA LYS A 327 7.27 -19.41 -22.09
C LYS A 327 6.47 -19.27 -20.79
N ARG A 328 7.13 -19.38 -19.64
CA ARG A 328 6.48 -19.20 -18.33
C ARG A 328 5.86 -17.81 -18.18
N PHE A 329 6.55 -16.77 -18.67
CA PHE A 329 6.05 -15.41 -18.65
C PHE A 329 4.85 -15.23 -19.60
N ASP A 330 4.92 -15.78 -20.81
CA ASP A 330 3.83 -15.68 -21.79
C ASP A 330 2.57 -16.41 -21.30
N ASP A 331 2.73 -17.63 -20.77
CA ASP A 331 1.65 -18.41 -20.15
C ASP A 331 1.01 -17.65 -18.97
N TRP A 332 1.84 -17.07 -18.09
CA TRP A 332 1.38 -16.23 -16.99
C TRP A 332 0.63 -15.00 -17.49
N LYS A 333 1.17 -14.27 -18.48
CA LYS A 333 0.57 -13.04 -19.01
C LYS A 333 -0.81 -13.33 -19.61
N ALA A 334 -0.95 -14.44 -20.33
CA ALA A 334 -2.23 -14.90 -20.85
C ALA A 334 -3.24 -15.18 -19.72
N GLN A 335 -2.81 -15.91 -18.68
CA GLN A 335 -3.64 -16.19 -17.51
C GLN A 335 -4.05 -14.93 -16.75
N ALA A 336 -3.12 -13.99 -16.57
CA ALA A 336 -3.36 -12.72 -15.90
C ALA A 336 -4.39 -11.88 -16.67
N ILE A 337 -4.29 -11.81 -18.01
CA ILE A 337 -5.27 -11.11 -18.85
C ILE A 337 -6.67 -11.74 -18.68
N THR A 338 -6.79 -13.07 -18.77
CA THR A 338 -8.08 -13.75 -18.58
C THR A 338 -8.66 -13.51 -17.20
N THR A 339 -7.82 -13.59 -16.16
CA THR A 339 -8.24 -13.35 -14.77
C THR A 339 -8.78 -11.94 -14.60
N ARG A 340 -8.08 -10.93 -15.14
CA ARG A 340 -8.50 -9.52 -15.03
C ARG A 340 -9.75 -9.20 -15.84
N GLN A 341 -9.94 -9.84 -17.00
CA GLN A 341 -11.19 -9.74 -17.75
C GLN A 341 -12.39 -10.27 -16.95
N SER A 342 -12.20 -11.29 -16.11
CA SER A 342 -13.26 -11.80 -15.24
C SER A 342 -13.71 -10.80 -14.17
N TRP A 343 -12.87 -9.83 -13.80
CA TRP A 343 -13.21 -8.79 -12.81
C TRP A 343 -14.11 -7.69 -13.36
N LYS A 344 -14.23 -7.58 -14.68
CA LYS A 344 -15.06 -6.58 -15.36
C LYS A 344 -16.48 -7.08 -15.63
N LYS A 345 -16.72 -8.38 -15.47
CA LYS A 345 -18.04 -9.02 -15.54
C LYS A 345 -18.68 -9.01 -14.17
#